data_AF-A0A9E2MH81-F1
#
_entry.id   AF-A0A9E2MH81-F1
#
_cell.length_a   1.000
_cell.length_b   1.000
_cell.length_c   1.000
_cell.angle_alpha   90.00
_cell.angle_beta   90.00
_cell.angle_gamma   90.00
#
_symmetry.space_group_name_H-M   'P 1'
#
loop_
_entity.id
_entity.type
_entity.pdbx_description
1 polymer ?
#
loop_
_entity_poly.entity_id
_entity_poly.type
_entity_poly.pdbx_seq_one_letter_code
_entity_poly.pdbx_strand_id
1 'polypeptide(L)' 'MAHSIRPTNLRKAARRGSVGVGRFYFRVKVEDGRVFDLYYDRAVKSLDQRKGMWTLDQELT' A
#
# COMPACT_ATOMS: atom_id res chain seq x y z
N MET A 1 7.97 -7.52 -9.86
CA MET A 1 6.62 -7.22 -9.30
C MET A 1 5.55 -7.59 -10.32
N ALA A 2 4.36 -7.98 -9.85
CA ALA A 2 3.13 -8.34 -10.60
C ALA A 2 3.09 -9.73 -11.28
N HIS A 3 3.01 -10.80 -10.51
CA HIS A 3 2.87 -12.17 -11.05
C HIS A 3 1.43 -12.52 -11.53
N SER A 4 0.43 -11.66 -11.33
CA SER A 4 -0.98 -11.99 -11.62
C SER A 4 -1.81 -10.80 -12.13
N ILE A 5 -1.27 -9.98 -13.04
CA ILE A 5 -2.06 -8.96 -13.73
C ILE A 5 -2.20 -9.36 -15.19
N ARG A 6 -3.44 -9.64 -15.62
CA ARG A 6 -3.74 -9.93 -17.02
C ARG A 6 -3.53 -8.66 -17.87
N PRO A 7 -3.00 -8.76 -19.11
CA PRO A 7 -2.64 -7.60 -19.94
C PRO A 7 -3.81 -6.63 -20.17
N THR A 8 -5.02 -7.16 -20.30
CA THR A 8 -6.26 -6.41 -20.49
C THR A 8 -6.63 -5.51 -19.32
N ASN A 9 -6.12 -5.80 -18.12
CA ASN A 9 -6.37 -5.04 -16.90
C ASN A 9 -5.24 -4.07 -16.55
N LEU A 10 -4.11 -4.08 -17.27
CA LEU A 10 -2.98 -3.19 -17.01
C LEU A 10 -3.36 -1.71 -17.19
N ARG A 11 -4.04 -1.36 -18.29
CA ARG A 11 -4.49 0.03 -18.53
C ARG A 11 -5.47 0.52 -17.46
N LYS A 12 -6.32 -0.38 -16.93
CA LYS A 12 -7.28 -0.05 -15.86
C LYS A 12 -6.57 0.08 -14.51
N ALA A 13 -5.64 -0.82 -14.20
CA ALA A 13 -4.85 -0.81 -12.97
C ALA A 13 -3.87 0.37 -12.90
N ALA A 14 -3.25 0.76 -14.02
CA ALA A 14 -2.41 1.95 -14.09
C ALA A 14 -3.20 3.24 -13.78
N ARG A 15 -4.49 3.28 -14.15
CA ARG A 15 -5.35 4.45 -13.94
C ARG A 15 -6.09 4.46 -12.61
N ARG A 16 -6.47 3.30 -12.06
CA ARG A 16 -7.36 3.17 -10.89
C ARG A 16 -6.76 2.39 -9.71
N GLY A 17 -5.56 1.81 -9.88
CA GLY A 17 -5.08 0.73 -9.02
C GLY A 17 -5.78 -0.60 -9.35
N SER A 18 -5.20 -1.72 -8.93
CA SER A 18 -5.83 -3.03 -9.10
C SER A 18 -6.67 -3.37 -7.86
N VAL A 19 -7.79 -4.08 -8.03
CA VAL A 19 -8.61 -4.52 -6.89
C VAL A 19 -7.77 -5.50 -6.05
N GLY A 20 -7.58 -5.18 -4.76
CA GLY A 20 -6.72 -5.95 -3.86
C GLY A 20 -5.22 -5.70 -4.04
N VAL A 21 -4.81 -4.72 -4.85
CA VAL A 21 -3.41 -4.34 -5.03
C VAL A 21 -3.32 -2.82 -4.98
N GLY A 22 -3.06 -2.30 -3.78
CA GLY A 22 -2.91 -0.88 -3.56
C GLY A 22 -2.35 -0.64 -2.16
N ARG A 23 -1.27 0.12 -2.09
CA ARG A 23 -0.73 0.66 -0.85
C ARG A 23 -1.01 2.15 -0.84
N PHE A 24 -1.59 2.65 0.23
CA PHE A 24 -1.64 4.08 0.47
C PHE A 24 -0.38 4.47 1.23
N TYR A 25 0.42 5.36 0.66
CA TYR A 25 1.66 5.82 1.27
C TYR A 25 1.41 7.14 2.00
N PHE A 26 2.01 7.25 3.18
CA PHE A 26 1.94 8.41 4.04
C PHE A 26 3.34 8.75 4.52
N ARG A 27 3.62 10.05 4.58
CA ARG A 27 4.75 10.59 5.31
C ARG A 27 4.22 11.33 6.51
N VAL A 28 4.62 10.90 7.71
CA VAL A 28 4.12 11.46 8.96
C VAL A 28 5.29 12.08 9.71
N LYS A 29 5.11 13.33 10.14
CA LYS A 29 6.02 13.99 11.08
C LYS A 29 5.40 13.92 12.47
N VAL A 30 6.15 13.40 13.43
CA VAL A 30 5.73 13.32 14.84
C VAL A 30 6.20 14.56 15.61
N GLU A 31 5.69 14.74 16.83
CA GLU A 31 5.95 15.94 17.65
C GLU A 31 7.44 16.18 17.95
N ASP A 32 8.22 15.12 18.12
CA ASP A 32 9.67 15.20 18.36
C ASP A 32 10.50 15.52 17.10
N GLY A 33 9.85 15.74 15.96
CA GLY A 33 10.47 16.15 14.71
C GLY A 33 10.89 15.01 13.79
N ARG A 34 10.86 13.75 14.25
CA ARG A 34 11.15 12.59 13.40
C ARG A 34 10.10 12.44 12.29
N VAL A 35 10.53 11.90 11.16
CA VAL A 35 9.68 11.71 9.98
C VAL A 35 9.70 10.24 9.58
N PHE A 36 8.52 9.67 9.38
CA PHE A 36 8.34 8.27 9.04
C PHE A 36 7.58 8.13 7.73
N ASP A 37 8.04 7.22 6.88
CA ASP A 37 7.26 6.71 5.76
C ASP A 37 6.54 5.43 6.19
N LEU A 38 5.23 5.38 5.97
CA LEU A 38 4.38 4.25 6.31
C LEU A 38 3.35 4.03 5.21
N TYR A 39 2.86 2.80 5.10
CA TYR A 39 1.82 2.49 4.15
C TYR A 39 0.72 1.60 4.73
N TYR A 40 -0.48 1.78 4.20
CA TYR A 40 -1.62 0.92 4.48
C TYR A 40 -1.88 0.00 3.27
N ASP A 41 -1.71 -1.30 3.49
CA ASP A 41 -1.97 -2.34 2.52
C ASP A 41 -3.42 -2.84 2.64
N ARG A 42 -4.22 -2.56 1.62
CA ARG A 42 -5.63 -3.02 1.52
C ARG A 42 -5.77 -4.36 0.79
N ALA A 43 -4.66 -5.03 0.46
CA ALA A 43 -4.70 -6.36 -0.12
C ALA A 43 -5.24 -7.36 0.91
N VAL A 44 -6.40 -7.95 0.61
CA VAL A 44 -6.96 -9.04 1.41
C VAL A 44 -6.14 -10.31 1.13
N LYS A 45 -5.19 -10.62 2.02
CA LYS A 45 -4.33 -11.82 1.89
C LYS A 45 -4.94 -13.06 2.57
N SER A 46 -5.87 -12.88 3.50
CA SER A 46 -6.65 -13.95 4.14
C SER A 46 -8.03 -13.44 4.61
N LEU A 47 -8.95 -14.35 4.93
CA LEU A 47 -10.29 -14.01 5.43
C LEU A 47 -10.27 -13.21 6.74
N ASP A 48 -9.20 -13.29 7.52
CA ASP A 48 -9.02 -12.53 8.77
C ASP A 48 -8.41 -11.14 8.53
N GLN A 49 -7.76 -10.93 7.38
CA GLN A 49 -7.09 -9.69 7.01
C GLN A 49 -7.94 -8.78 6.10
N ARG A 50 -9.27 -8.93 6.14
CA ARG A 50 -10.19 -8.12 5.33
C ARG A 50 -10.10 -6.62 5.59
N LYS A 51 -9.61 -6.22 6.78
CA LYS A 51 -9.49 -4.82 7.21
C LYS A 51 -8.17 -4.16 6.78
N GLY A 52 -7.31 -4.82 6.00
CA GLY A 52 -6.00 -4.29 5.62
C GLY A 52 -5.01 -4.20 6.78
N MET A 53 -3.78 -3.76 6.52
CA MET A 53 -2.71 -3.70 7.50
C MET A 53 -1.84 -2.46 7.33
N TRP A 54 -1.46 -1.84 8.45
CA TRP A 54 -0.48 -0.76 8.49
C TRP A 54 0.94 -1.33 8.59
N THR A 55 1.90 -0.69 7.90
CA THR A 55 3.31 -1.08 7.94
C THR A 55 4.18 0.17 7.92
N LEU A 56 5.16 0.22 8.82
CA LEU A 56 6.23 1.22 8.81
C LEU A 56 7.27 0.79 7.77
N ASP A 57 7.65 1.69 6.86
CA ASP A 57 8.63 1.42 5.81
C ASP A 57 10.03 1.87 6.22
N GLN A 58 10.16 3.13 6.65
CA GLN A 58 11.44 3.71 7.08
C GLN A 58 11.24 4.94 7.97
N GLU A 59 12.26 5.24 8.76
CA GLU A 59 12.48 6.53 9.41
C GLU A 59 13.45 7.35 8.56
N LEU A 60 13.13 8.62 8.33
CA LEU A 60 13.95 9.55 7.55
C LEU A 60 14.86 10.33 8.51
N THR A 61 16.14 10.01 8.46
CA THR A 61 17.23 10.66 9.19
C THR A 61 17.88 11.80 8.42
#